data_AF-C5KUC6-F1
#
_entry.id   AF-C5KUC6-F1
#
_cell.length_a   1.000
_cell.length_b   1.000
_cell.length_c   1.000
_cell.angle_alpha   90.00
_cell.angle_beta   90.00
_cell.angle_gamma   90.00
#
_symmetry.space_group_name_H-M   'P 1'
#
loop_
_entity.id
_entity.type
_entity.pdbx_description
1 polymer ?
#
loop_
_entity_poly.entity_id
_entity_poly.type
_entity_poly.pdbx_seq_one_letter_code
_entity_poly.pdbx_strand_id
1 'polypeptide(L)'
;MSERSHIENGDRLRIRYTRNRIGKVPLKWYLENHDHIGYDISGKKIARTVKTSEIDTLLRAAEDPDAWRTITDIKNDREIKLTDTDLRIIQRIRKGFFPTGRGDGDEDEEFQVEYEDRIEDKIHPLRTRYPSKKSFMPDQDEARKVKRLIKLIRAGIIKPKEERPGKEEEEVFDAWADEEEGDEGPAPIPAPKQALPTHGESYNPPEEYLFDD
;
A
#
# COMPACT_ATOMS: atom_id res chain seq x y z
N MET A 1 56.72 -23.40 2.55
CA MET A 1 56.06 -24.05 3.71
C MET A 1 54.74 -23.33 3.91
N SER A 2 53.66 -24.05 3.65
CA SER A 2 52.28 -23.55 3.65
C SER A 2 51.73 -23.67 5.07
N GLU A 3 51.42 -22.55 5.72
CA GLU A 3 50.64 -22.55 6.97
C GLU A 3 49.28 -21.92 6.71
N ARG A 4 48.28 -22.79 6.59
CA ARG A 4 46.88 -22.46 6.87
C ARG A 4 46.62 -22.85 8.32
N SER A 5 46.22 -21.89 9.16
CA SER A 5 45.43 -22.13 10.37
C SER A 5 44.49 -20.94 10.54
N HIS A 6 43.24 -21.15 10.18
CA HIS A 6 42.11 -21.44 11.07
C HIS A 6 41.38 -20.16 11.50
N ILE A 7 40.12 -20.10 11.08
CA ILE A 7 39.23 -18.95 11.11
C ILE A 7 38.44 -19.01 12.41
N GLU A 8 38.57 -18.00 13.26
CA GLU A 8 37.65 -17.77 14.37
C GLU A 8 37.41 -16.26 14.56
N ASN A 9 36.12 -15.92 14.66
CA ASN A 9 35.51 -14.65 15.05
C ASN A 9 35.32 -13.59 13.94
N GLY A 10 34.16 -13.69 13.28
CA GLY A 10 33.50 -12.58 12.61
C GLY A 10 33.21 -11.44 13.60
N ASP A 11 33.30 -10.20 13.13
CA ASP A 11 33.04 -8.96 13.89
C ASP A 11 34.06 -8.53 14.96
N ARG A 12 35.34 -8.84 14.76
CA ARG A 12 36.45 -8.08 15.39
C ARG A 12 37.18 -7.19 14.38
N LEU A 13 36.43 -6.33 13.68
CA LEU A 13 36.96 -5.42 12.65
C LEU A 13 37.66 -4.15 13.18
N ARG A 14 37.89 -4.01 14.49
CA ARG A 14 38.49 -2.78 15.02
C ARG A 14 40.02 -2.72 15.02
N ILE A 15 40.75 -3.83 14.85
CA ILE A 15 42.19 -3.83 15.24
C ILE A 15 43.16 -4.39 14.18
N ARG A 16 42.71 -5.19 13.21
CA ARG A 16 43.65 -6.00 12.39
C ARG A 16 44.25 -5.35 11.13
N TYR A 17 43.79 -4.19 10.67
CA TYR A 17 44.29 -3.59 9.40
C TYR A 17 44.75 -2.14 9.45
N THR A 18 44.84 -1.50 10.61
CA THR A 18 45.37 -0.12 10.67
C THR A 18 46.84 -0.15 11.11
N ARG A 19 47.74 0.02 10.13
CA ARG A 19 49.17 0.25 10.38
C ARG A 19 49.37 1.53 11.19
N ASN A 20 48.56 2.55 10.90
CA ASN A 20 48.56 3.82 11.60
C ASN A 20 47.46 3.88 12.67
N ARG A 21 47.83 4.20 13.91
CA ARG A 21 46.92 4.26 15.06
C ARG A 21 46.42 5.66 15.41
N ILE A 22 46.64 6.66 14.54
CA ILE A 22 46.06 8.00 14.75
C ILE A 22 44.53 7.92 14.86
N GLY A 23 43.98 8.70 15.81
CA GLY A 23 42.54 8.83 16.04
C GLY A 23 41.86 9.71 14.98
N LYS A 24 40.70 10.30 15.34
CA LYS A 24 39.98 11.26 14.49
C LYS A 24 40.65 12.65 14.54
N VAL A 25 41.89 12.71 14.05
CA VAL A 25 42.69 13.93 13.96
C VAL A 25 42.74 14.38 12.50
N PRO A 26 42.65 15.68 12.21
CA PRO A 26 42.80 16.18 10.84
C PRO A 26 44.14 15.75 10.22
N LEU A 27 44.10 15.01 9.11
CA LEU A 27 45.30 14.51 8.42
C LEU A 27 46.19 15.65 7.87
N LYS A 28 45.61 16.83 7.67
CA LYS A 28 46.29 18.05 7.22
C LYS A 28 47.54 18.37 8.05
N TRP A 29 47.49 18.17 9.38
CA TRP A 29 48.61 18.47 10.27
C TRP A 29 49.86 17.64 9.97
N TYR A 30 49.69 16.39 9.56
CA TYR A 30 50.80 15.55 9.13
C TYR A 30 51.24 15.89 7.70
N LEU A 31 50.31 16.27 6.82
CA LEU A 31 50.63 16.55 5.42
C LEU A 31 51.42 17.86 5.20
N GLU A 32 51.27 18.84 6.10
CA GLU A 32 51.87 20.19 6.00
C GLU A 32 53.18 20.33 6.78
N ASN A 33 53.26 19.75 7.99
CA ASN A 33 54.34 20.05 8.93
C ASN A 33 55.29 18.87 9.19
N HIS A 34 55.01 17.67 8.65
CA HIS A 34 55.75 16.44 9.00
C HIS A 34 56.00 15.52 7.79
N ASP A 35 57.16 14.85 7.79
CA ASP A 35 57.55 13.90 6.72
C ASP A 35 56.97 12.48 6.93
N HIS A 36 56.12 12.29 7.93
CA HIS A 36 55.55 11.01 8.31
C HIS A 36 54.07 11.15 8.69
N ILE A 37 53.29 10.08 8.48
CA ILE A 37 51.87 10.05 8.81
C ILE A 37 51.69 9.15 10.03
N GLY A 38 51.86 9.72 11.22
CA GLY A 38 51.69 9.01 12.49
C GLY A 38 52.75 7.93 12.77
N TYR A 39 52.42 7.05 13.70
CA TYR A 39 53.32 6.03 14.25
C TYR A 39 52.65 4.66 14.25
N ASP A 40 53.46 3.62 14.09
CA ASP A 40 53.05 2.22 14.21
C ASP A 40 52.88 1.83 15.70
N ILE A 41 52.33 0.64 15.97
CA ILE A 41 52.13 0.12 17.33
C ILE A 41 53.42 0.04 18.16
N SER A 42 54.56 -0.14 17.49
CA SER A 42 55.89 -0.16 18.11
C SER A 42 56.52 1.23 18.24
N GLY A 43 55.80 2.31 17.93
CA GLY A 43 56.31 3.69 18.00
C GLY A 43 57.24 4.08 16.85
N LYS A 44 57.31 3.29 15.78
CA LYS A 44 58.11 3.61 14.59
C LYS A 44 57.34 4.61 13.70
N LYS A 45 58.03 5.64 13.21
CA LYS A 45 57.46 6.62 12.26
C LYS A 45 57.03 5.93 10.97
N ILE A 46 55.81 6.19 10.51
CA ILE A 46 55.33 5.73 9.20
C ILE A 46 55.71 6.79 8.18
N ALA A 47 56.84 6.58 7.50
CA ALA A 47 57.34 7.50 6.49
C ALA A 47 56.29 7.67 5.38
N ARG A 48 56.10 8.93 4.95
CA ARG A 48 55.25 9.25 3.81
C ARG A 48 55.99 8.91 2.52
N THR A 49 55.28 8.29 1.58
CA THR A 49 55.73 8.10 0.22
C THR A 49 55.87 9.45 -0.47
N VAL A 50 56.92 9.60 -1.27
CA VAL A 50 57.18 10.87 -1.95
C VAL A 50 55.99 11.14 -2.88
N LYS A 51 55.30 12.27 -2.67
CA LYS A 51 54.18 12.67 -3.53
C LYS A 51 54.69 12.75 -4.96
N THR A 52 54.23 11.85 -5.79
CA THR A 52 54.46 11.91 -7.23
C THR A 52 53.70 13.11 -7.79
N SER A 53 54.25 13.74 -8.83
CA SER A 53 53.62 14.90 -9.45
C SER A 53 52.19 14.56 -9.91
N GLU A 54 51.30 15.55 -9.97
CA GLU A 54 49.92 15.33 -10.45
C GLU A 54 49.90 14.75 -11.86
N ILE A 55 50.86 15.14 -12.69
CA ILE A 55 51.08 14.61 -14.04
C ILE A 55 51.42 13.12 -13.98
N ASP A 56 52.32 12.72 -13.09
CA ASP A 56 52.73 11.32 -12.91
C ASP A 56 51.58 10.45 -12.37
N THR A 57 50.72 11.00 -11.50
CA THR A 57 49.50 10.29 -11.08
C THR A 57 48.49 10.11 -12.22
N LEU A 58 48.38 11.11 -13.11
CA LEU A 58 47.52 11.04 -14.28
C LEU A 58 48.05 10.03 -15.31
N LEU A 59 49.36 10.01 -15.52
CA LEU A 59 50.01 9.05 -16.41
C LEU A 59 49.81 7.62 -15.91
N ARG A 60 50.02 7.36 -14.61
CA ARG A 60 49.72 6.04 -14.03
C ARG A 60 48.25 5.66 -14.19
N ALA A 61 47.34 6.61 -14.01
CA ALA A 61 45.92 6.36 -14.20
C ALA A 61 45.54 6.04 -15.67
N ALA A 62 46.31 6.56 -16.63
CA ALA A 62 46.11 6.30 -18.06
C ALA A 62 46.78 4.99 -18.53
N GLU A 63 47.92 4.63 -17.95
CA GLU A 63 48.70 3.43 -18.30
C GLU A 63 48.16 2.15 -17.66
N ASP A 64 47.65 2.24 -16.42
CA ASP A 64 47.12 1.07 -15.70
C ASP A 64 45.65 0.79 -16.07
N PRO A 65 45.32 -0.39 -16.63
CA PRO A 65 43.93 -0.76 -16.94
C PRO A 65 43.08 -0.95 -15.67
N ASP A 66 43.73 -1.05 -14.51
CA ASP A 66 43.13 -1.27 -13.19
C ASP A 66 43.06 0.00 -12.34
N ALA A 67 43.42 1.15 -12.89
CA ALA A 67 43.39 2.43 -12.17
C ALA A 67 41.99 2.73 -11.61
N TRP A 68 40.94 2.41 -12.35
CA TRP A 68 39.54 2.64 -11.96
C TRP A 68 39.07 1.81 -10.75
N ARG A 69 39.76 0.70 -10.42
CA ARG A 69 39.46 -0.15 -9.26
C ARG A 69 40.45 0.03 -8.11
N THR A 70 41.37 1.00 -8.22
CA THR A 70 42.40 1.27 -7.20
C THR A 70 41.99 2.46 -6.34
N ILE A 71 42.05 2.31 -5.01
CA ILE A 71 41.70 3.35 -4.03
C ILE A 71 42.94 3.72 -3.20
N THR A 72 43.13 5.01 -2.97
CA THR A 72 44.20 5.55 -2.13
C THR A 72 43.75 5.66 -0.67
N ASP A 73 44.37 4.89 0.22
CA ASP A 73 44.21 5.02 1.67
C ASP A 73 45.19 6.05 2.22
N ILE A 74 44.68 7.27 2.43
CA ILE A 74 45.43 8.43 2.93
C ILE A 74 45.98 8.18 4.36
N LYS A 75 45.30 7.36 5.18
CA LYS A 75 45.69 7.16 6.57
C LYS A 75 46.91 6.27 6.71
N ASN A 76 47.02 5.25 5.88
CA ASN A 76 48.14 4.30 5.89
C ASN A 76 49.13 4.54 4.75
N ASP A 77 48.86 5.50 3.87
CA ASP A 77 49.63 5.87 2.69
C ASP A 77 49.87 4.65 1.78
N ARG A 78 48.75 4.01 1.40
CA ARG A 78 48.75 2.77 0.60
C ARG A 78 47.73 2.84 -0.52
N GLU A 79 48.08 2.26 -1.65
CA GLU A 79 47.16 2.01 -2.74
C GLU A 79 46.59 0.60 -2.60
N ILE A 80 45.26 0.49 -2.57
CA ILE A 80 44.55 -0.77 -2.42
C ILE A 80 43.78 -1.03 -3.71
N LYS A 81 44.13 -2.11 -4.41
CA LYS A 81 43.37 -2.60 -5.56
C LYS A 81 42.17 -3.40 -5.07
N LEU A 82 40.96 -3.01 -5.46
CA LEU A 82 39.74 -3.72 -5.11
C LEU A 82 39.68 -5.07 -5.83
N THR A 83 39.26 -6.10 -5.10
CA THR A 83 39.01 -7.42 -5.70
C THR A 83 37.66 -7.45 -6.41
N ASP A 84 37.46 -8.39 -7.33
CA ASP A 84 36.19 -8.54 -8.04
C ASP A 84 35.01 -8.84 -7.08
N THR A 85 35.29 -9.51 -5.95
CA THR A 85 34.31 -9.72 -4.88
C THR A 85 33.91 -8.40 -4.21
N ASP A 86 34.86 -7.50 -3.96
CA ASP A 86 34.57 -6.19 -3.37
C ASP A 86 33.73 -5.32 -4.33
N LEU A 87 34.07 -5.35 -5.62
CA LEU A 87 33.31 -4.64 -6.66
C LEU A 87 31.88 -5.19 -6.77
N ARG A 88 31.70 -6.51 -6.70
CA ARG A 88 30.36 -7.14 -6.70
C ARG A 88 29.54 -6.71 -5.49
N ILE A 89 30.15 -6.63 -4.31
CA ILE A 89 29.49 -6.16 -3.09
C ILE A 89 29.06 -4.71 -3.23
N ILE A 90 29.95 -3.82 -3.68
CA ILE A 90 29.65 -2.40 -3.89
C ILE A 90 28.51 -2.24 -4.90
N GLN A 91 28.56 -2.97 -6.01
CA GLN A 91 27.53 -2.93 -7.05
C GLN A 91 26.17 -3.40 -6.50
N ARG A 92 26.14 -4.44 -5.67
CA ARG A 92 24.92 -4.93 -4.99
C ARG A 92 24.35 -3.90 -4.03
N ILE A 93 25.19 -3.32 -3.17
CA ILE A 93 24.78 -2.27 -2.23
C ILE A 93 24.19 -1.07 -2.99
N ARG A 94 24.82 -0.65 -4.08
CA ARG A 94 24.31 0.46 -4.92
C ARG A 94 22.96 0.16 -5.56
N LYS A 95 22.68 -1.11 -5.86
CA LYS A 95 21.39 -1.58 -6.39
C LYS A 95 20.34 -1.86 -5.30
N GLY A 96 20.70 -1.78 -4.01
CA GLY A 96 19.82 -2.08 -2.89
C GLY A 96 19.72 -3.56 -2.52
N PHE A 97 20.59 -4.42 -3.07
CA PHE A 97 20.64 -5.86 -2.75
C PHE A 97 21.54 -6.16 -1.54
N PHE A 98 21.39 -7.35 -0.96
CA PHE A 98 22.20 -7.77 0.18
C PHE A 98 23.66 -8.03 -0.24
N PRO A 99 24.67 -7.58 0.54
CA PRO A 99 26.09 -7.72 0.21
C PRO A 99 26.55 -9.17 -0.03
N THR A 100 26.02 -10.10 0.75
CA THR A 100 26.38 -11.53 0.69
C THR A 100 25.75 -12.25 -0.51
N GLY A 101 24.80 -11.61 -1.20
CA GLY A 101 23.99 -12.24 -2.24
C GLY A 101 23.00 -13.28 -1.73
N ARG A 102 22.84 -13.39 -0.40
CA ARG A 102 21.80 -14.18 0.26
C ARG A 102 20.52 -13.34 0.29
N GLY A 103 19.40 -13.89 -0.14
CA GLY A 103 18.11 -13.20 -0.24
C GLY A 103 17.84 -12.52 -1.59
N ASP A 104 18.67 -12.75 -2.60
CA ASP A 104 18.51 -12.13 -3.93
C ASP A 104 17.60 -12.92 -4.89
N GLY A 105 16.96 -14.00 -4.42
CA GLY A 105 15.99 -14.79 -5.16
C GLY A 105 15.09 -15.61 -4.25
N ASP A 106 14.13 -16.31 -4.84
CA ASP A 106 13.08 -17.12 -4.19
C ASP A 106 13.63 -18.33 -3.39
N GLU A 107 14.96 -18.49 -3.29
CA GLU A 107 15.62 -19.56 -2.53
C GLU A 107 15.58 -19.35 -1.01
N ASP A 108 15.45 -18.10 -0.55
CA ASP A 108 15.16 -17.78 0.86
C ASP A 108 13.65 -17.56 1.11
N GLU A 109 12.77 -17.80 0.13
CA GLU A 109 11.35 -18.10 0.38
C GLU A 109 11.20 -19.51 0.96
N GLU A 110 12.07 -19.85 1.92
CA GLU A 110 12.04 -21.10 2.63
C GLU A 110 10.85 -21.03 3.59
N PHE A 111 9.69 -21.34 2.99
CA PHE A 111 8.41 -21.70 3.56
C PHE A 111 7.98 -20.82 4.74
N GLN A 112 6.83 -20.15 4.62
CA GLN A 112 6.06 -19.83 5.83
C GLN A 112 5.71 -21.16 6.49
N VAL A 113 6.61 -21.67 7.33
CA VAL A 113 6.37 -22.85 8.13
C VAL A 113 5.33 -22.38 9.13
N GLU A 114 4.09 -22.75 8.88
CA GLU A 114 2.98 -22.54 9.79
C GLU A 114 3.23 -23.40 11.03
N TYR A 115 4.08 -22.89 11.93
CA TYR A 115 4.38 -23.52 13.20
C TYR A 115 3.12 -23.65 14.06
N GLU A 116 2.09 -22.86 13.76
CA GLU A 116 0.87 -22.75 14.57
C GLU A 116 -0.24 -23.73 14.14
N ASP A 117 -0.31 -24.10 12.86
CA ASP A 117 -1.31 -25.06 12.35
C ASP A 117 -0.91 -26.53 12.56
N ARG A 118 0.34 -26.80 12.96
CA ARG A 118 0.79 -28.12 13.41
C ARG A 118 0.50 -28.43 14.88
N ILE A 119 -0.08 -27.49 15.62
CA ILE A 119 -0.41 -27.70 17.03
C ILE A 119 -1.73 -28.47 17.10
N GLU A 120 -1.75 -29.57 17.84
CA GLU A 120 -2.93 -30.43 18.08
C GLU A 120 -4.22 -29.62 18.33
N ASP A 121 -5.34 -30.16 17.84
CA ASP A 121 -6.67 -29.56 17.95
C ASP A 121 -6.90 -28.94 19.34
N LYS A 122 -7.13 -27.62 19.37
CA LYS A 122 -7.30 -26.86 20.60
C LYS A 122 -8.63 -27.25 21.26
N ILE A 123 -8.61 -28.25 22.15
CA ILE A 123 -9.78 -28.79 22.88
C ILE A 123 -10.46 -27.71 23.74
N HIS A 124 -9.70 -26.75 24.25
CA HIS A 124 -10.19 -25.71 25.14
C HIS A 124 -10.24 -24.34 24.46
N PRO A 125 -11.23 -23.50 24.79
CA PRO A 125 -11.26 -22.12 24.31
C PRO A 125 -10.08 -21.35 24.89
N LEU A 126 -9.57 -20.37 24.13
CA LEU A 126 -8.48 -19.48 24.57
C LEU A 126 -8.83 -18.66 25.84
N ARG A 127 -10.12 -18.53 26.15
CA ARG A 127 -10.61 -17.77 27.31
C ARG A 127 -11.70 -18.54 28.04
N THR A 128 -11.57 -18.61 29.37
CA THR A 128 -12.50 -19.26 30.29
C THR A 128 -13.41 -18.24 31.00
N ARG A 129 -13.91 -17.23 30.26
CA ARG A 129 -14.87 -16.28 30.86
C ARG A 129 -16.23 -16.94 30.99
N TYR A 130 -16.81 -16.88 32.19
CA TYR A 130 -18.17 -17.35 32.40
C TYR A 130 -19.16 -16.57 31.52
N PRO A 131 -20.12 -17.25 30.88
CA PRO A 131 -21.15 -16.59 30.09
C PRO A 131 -22.01 -15.68 30.99
N SER A 132 -22.40 -14.52 30.45
CA SER A 132 -23.21 -13.56 31.20
C SER A 132 -24.64 -14.07 31.38
N LYS A 133 -25.32 -13.70 32.46
CA LYS A 133 -26.72 -14.07 32.70
C LYS A 133 -27.66 -13.62 31.57
N LYS A 134 -27.34 -12.51 30.90
CA LYS A 134 -28.14 -11.95 29.79
C LYS A 134 -28.20 -12.89 28.59
N SER A 135 -27.20 -13.75 28.40
CA SER A 135 -27.17 -14.73 27.31
C SER A 135 -28.19 -15.87 27.49
N PHE A 136 -28.66 -16.09 28.73
CA PHE A 136 -29.63 -17.14 29.07
C PHE A 136 -31.03 -16.59 29.38
N MET A 137 -31.14 -15.30 29.70
CA MET A 137 -32.43 -14.65 29.94
C MET A 137 -32.97 -14.04 28.65
N PRO A 138 -34.30 -13.84 28.54
CA PRO A 138 -34.88 -13.07 27.45
C PRO A 138 -34.24 -11.68 27.33
N ASP A 139 -34.18 -11.16 26.11
CA ASP A 139 -33.50 -9.90 25.85
C ASP A 139 -34.21 -8.71 26.51
N GLN A 140 -33.42 -7.85 27.17
CA GLN A 140 -33.94 -6.67 27.86
C GLN A 140 -34.33 -5.56 26.88
N ASP A 141 -33.68 -5.50 25.73
CA ASP A 141 -33.97 -4.46 24.73
C ASP A 141 -35.27 -4.78 23.97
N GLU A 142 -35.52 -6.05 23.66
CA GLU A 142 -36.83 -6.53 23.22
C GLU A 142 -37.93 -6.18 24.22
N ALA A 143 -37.73 -6.48 25.51
CA ALA A 143 -38.71 -6.13 26.54
C ALA A 143 -38.98 -4.61 26.60
N ARG A 144 -37.96 -3.78 26.37
CA ARG A 144 -38.11 -2.31 26.31
C ARG A 144 -38.93 -1.88 25.08
N LYS A 145 -38.68 -2.49 23.91
CA LYS A 145 -39.45 -2.24 22.68
C LYS A 145 -40.91 -2.64 22.84
N VAL A 146 -41.18 -3.82 23.39
CA VAL A 146 -42.55 -4.31 23.66
C VAL A 146 -43.27 -3.36 24.62
N LYS A 147 -42.63 -2.93 25.72
CA LYS A 147 -43.21 -1.92 26.63
C LYS A 147 -43.55 -0.60 25.94
N ARG A 148 -42.68 -0.12 25.03
CA ARG A 148 -42.95 1.08 24.24
C ARG A 148 -44.15 0.88 23.32
N LEU A 149 -44.24 -0.26 22.63
CA LEU A 149 -45.36 -0.57 21.76
C LEU A 149 -46.67 -0.66 22.54
N ILE A 150 -46.68 -1.34 23.70
CA ILE A 150 -47.84 -1.38 24.61
C ILE A 150 -48.28 0.03 25.02
N LYS A 151 -47.33 0.93 25.32
CA LYS A 151 -47.65 2.32 25.65
C LYS A 151 -48.33 3.05 24.48
N LEU A 152 -47.86 2.84 23.26
CA LEU A 152 -48.43 3.44 22.05
C LEU A 152 -49.81 2.88 21.70
N ILE A 153 -50.02 1.57 21.90
CA ILE A 153 -51.31 0.91 21.74
C ILE A 153 -52.31 1.45 22.76
N ARG A 154 -51.92 1.53 24.05
CA ARG A 154 -52.77 2.12 25.10
C ARG A 154 -53.10 3.59 24.86
N ALA A 155 -52.19 4.33 24.24
CA ALA A 155 -52.43 5.72 23.84
C ALA A 155 -53.29 5.85 22.56
N GLY A 156 -53.65 4.75 21.90
CA GLY A 156 -54.47 4.73 20.68
C GLY A 156 -53.74 5.18 19.41
N ILE A 157 -52.42 5.40 19.46
CA ILE A 157 -51.63 5.86 18.32
C ILE A 157 -51.42 4.72 17.31
N ILE A 158 -51.19 3.50 17.83
CA ILE A 158 -51.01 2.30 17.02
C ILE A 158 -52.17 1.37 17.29
N LYS A 159 -52.93 1.04 16.25
CA LYS A 159 -53.95 -0.01 16.32
C LYS A 159 -53.32 -1.38 16.05
N PRO A 160 -53.68 -2.42 16.84
CA PRO A 160 -53.35 -3.80 16.56
C PRO A 160 -53.75 -4.18 15.13
N LYS A 161 -53.04 -5.14 14.54
CA LYS A 161 -53.30 -5.56 13.15
C LYS A 161 -54.72 -6.12 12.96
N GLU A 162 -55.29 -6.71 14.01
CA GLU A 162 -56.65 -7.27 14.03
C GLU A 162 -57.75 -6.19 13.97
N GLU A 163 -57.45 -4.97 14.42
CA GLU A 163 -58.38 -3.84 14.39
C GLU A 163 -58.21 -2.95 13.16
N ARG A 164 -57.27 -3.28 12.27
CA ARG A 164 -57.20 -2.58 10.98
C ARG A 164 -58.34 -3.13 10.14
N PRO A 165 -59.31 -2.31 9.73
CA PRO A 165 -60.30 -2.79 8.78
C PRO A 165 -59.51 -3.37 7.59
N GLY A 166 -59.84 -4.61 7.20
CA GLY A 166 -59.37 -5.14 5.93
C GLY A 166 -59.67 -4.10 4.86
N LYS A 167 -58.80 -3.93 3.86
CA LYS A 167 -59.02 -2.95 2.78
C LYS A 167 -60.46 -3.08 2.31
N GLU A 168 -61.33 -2.19 2.77
CA GLU A 168 -62.67 -2.06 2.25
C GLU A 168 -62.43 -1.72 0.78
N GLU A 169 -62.91 -2.58 -0.11
CA GLU A 169 -62.85 -2.31 -1.54
C GLU A 169 -63.46 -0.92 -1.72
N GLU A 170 -62.66 0.03 -2.23
CA GLU A 170 -63.10 1.41 -2.39
C GLU A 170 -64.45 1.37 -3.10
N GLU A 171 -65.49 1.90 -2.46
CA GLU A 171 -66.83 1.89 -3.04
C GLU A 171 -66.80 2.72 -4.33
N VAL A 172 -66.62 2.02 -5.47
CA VAL A 172 -66.59 2.63 -6.79
C VAL A 172 -68.02 3.06 -7.12
N PHE A 173 -68.28 4.35 -7.04
CA PHE A 173 -69.55 4.92 -7.44
C PHE A 173 -69.46 5.40 -8.90
N ASP A 174 -70.51 5.13 -9.69
CA ASP A 174 -70.66 5.72 -11.01
C ASP A 174 -71.19 7.15 -10.86
N ALA A 175 -70.31 8.12 -11.09
CA ALA A 175 -70.62 9.53 -10.95
C ALA A 175 -71.59 10.05 -12.03
N TRP A 176 -71.85 9.27 -13.08
CA TRP A 176 -72.61 9.69 -14.27
C TRP A 176 -73.95 8.97 -14.42
N ALA A 177 -74.31 8.08 -13.49
CA ALA A 177 -75.51 7.23 -13.61
C ALA A 177 -76.83 8.01 -13.64
N ASP A 178 -76.89 9.17 -12.99
CA ASP A 178 -78.11 9.98 -12.83
C ASP A 178 -78.00 11.38 -13.48
N GLU A 179 -77.13 11.56 -14.48
CA GLU A 179 -77.12 12.82 -15.25
C GLU A 179 -78.35 12.89 -16.17
N GLU A 180 -79.33 13.71 -15.81
CA GLU A 180 -80.36 14.21 -16.74
C GLU A 180 -79.78 15.39 -17.55
N GLU A 181 -80.07 15.45 -18.85
CA GLU A 181 -79.69 16.59 -19.71
C GLU A 181 -80.38 17.86 -19.17
N GLY A 182 -79.62 18.69 -18.47
CA GLY A 182 -80.13 19.95 -17.92
C GLY A 182 -80.42 20.95 -19.04
N ASP A 183 -81.70 21.24 -19.26
CA ASP A 183 -82.15 22.38 -20.05
C ASP A 183 -81.88 23.67 -19.25
N GLU A 184 -81.04 24.56 -19.79
CA GLU A 184 -80.67 25.91 -19.29
C GLU A 184 -79.39 26.02 -18.44
N GLY A 185 -78.24 25.75 -19.08
CA GLY A 185 -76.92 26.19 -18.62
C GLY A 185 -76.49 27.56 -19.18
N PRO A 186 -75.42 28.18 -18.65
CA PRO A 186 -74.79 29.36 -19.24
C PRO A 186 -74.37 29.11 -20.70
N ALA A 187 -74.10 30.19 -21.44
CA ALA A 187 -73.83 30.13 -22.89
C ALA A 187 -72.86 28.98 -23.24
N PRO A 188 -73.20 28.15 -24.25
CA PRO A 188 -72.44 26.94 -24.55
C PRO A 188 -71.00 27.28 -24.91
N ILE A 189 -70.06 26.62 -24.22
CA ILE A 189 -68.63 26.74 -24.50
C ILE A 189 -68.39 26.10 -25.88
N PRO A 190 -67.72 26.78 -26.83
CA PRO A 190 -67.46 26.19 -28.13
C PRO A 190 -66.58 24.94 -27.96
N ALA A 191 -66.96 23.86 -28.63
CA ALA A 191 -66.20 22.62 -28.61
C ALA A 191 -64.73 22.86 -29.03
N PRO A 192 -63.77 22.16 -28.41
CA PRO A 192 -62.38 22.27 -28.80
C PRO A 192 -62.22 21.88 -30.28
N LYS A 193 -61.46 22.68 -31.04
CA LYS A 193 -61.24 22.43 -32.47
C LYS A 193 -60.39 21.16 -32.64
N GLN A 194 -61.00 20.09 -33.12
CA GLN A 194 -60.26 18.90 -33.50
C GLN A 194 -59.39 19.17 -34.73
N ALA A 195 -58.26 18.47 -34.83
CA ALA A 195 -57.43 18.53 -36.02
C ALA A 195 -58.25 18.05 -37.23
N LEU A 196 -58.13 18.77 -38.34
CA LEU A 196 -58.79 18.37 -39.58
C LEU A 196 -58.22 17.02 -40.04
N PRO A 197 -59.05 16.12 -40.60
CA PRO A 197 -58.56 14.92 -41.24
C PRO A 197 -57.55 15.28 -42.35
N THR A 198 -56.38 14.65 -42.35
CA THR A 198 -55.34 14.86 -43.36
C THR A 198 -55.35 13.74 -44.40
N HIS A 199 -54.86 14.03 -45.60
CA HIS A 199 -54.73 13.08 -46.72
C HIS A 199 -53.27 12.67 -47.00
N GLY A 200 -52.31 13.16 -46.21
CA GLY A 200 -50.87 12.93 -46.39
C GLY A 200 -50.43 11.48 -46.16
N GLU A 201 -51.22 10.68 -45.43
CA GLU A 201 -50.98 9.24 -45.22
C GLU A 201 -51.97 8.39 -46.04
N SER A 202 -52.59 8.97 -47.07
CA SER A 202 -53.46 8.20 -47.95
C SER A 202 -52.65 7.19 -48.76
N TYR A 203 -53.25 6.04 -49.06
CA TYR A 203 -52.59 4.95 -49.80
C TYR A 203 -52.17 5.34 -51.22
N ASN A 204 -52.79 6.39 -51.79
CA ASN A 204 -52.47 6.94 -53.10
C ASN A 204 -52.37 8.46 -53.03
N PRO A 205 -51.27 9.00 -52.46
CA PRO A 205 -51.11 10.43 -52.31
C PRO A 205 -50.69 11.06 -53.66
N PRO A 206 -50.95 12.36 -53.90
CA PRO A 206 -50.44 13.03 -55.08
C PRO A 206 -48.90 13.03 -55.08
N GLU A 207 -48.30 13.11 -56.27
CA GLU A 207 -46.84 12.96 -56.48
C GLU A 207 -46.00 13.86 -55.55
N GLU A 208 -46.50 15.05 -55.20
CA GLU A 208 -45.87 16.00 -54.27
C GLU A 208 -45.61 15.44 -52.84
N TYR A 209 -46.29 14.36 -52.45
CA TYR A 209 -46.14 13.71 -51.14
C TYR A 209 -45.36 12.38 -51.22
N LEU A 210 -44.95 11.95 -52.42
CA LEU A 210 -44.03 10.84 -52.58
C LEU A 210 -42.61 11.34 -52.24
N PHE A 211 -41.86 10.59 -51.44
CA PHE A 211 -40.48 10.95 -51.15
C PHE A 211 -39.59 10.64 -52.37
N ASP A 212 -38.90 11.64 -52.90
CA ASP A 212 -37.82 11.44 -53.88
C ASP A 212 -36.54 11.00 -53.13
N ASP A 213 -35.86 9.95 -53.62
CA ASP A 213 -34.55 9.49 -53.08
C ASP A 213 -33.38 10.41 -53.47
#